data_AF-A0A058ZSH8-F1
#
_entry.id   AF-A0A058ZSH8-F1
#
_cell.length_a   1.000
_cell.length_b   1.000
_cell.length_c   1.000
_cell.angle_alpha   90.00
_cell.angle_beta   90.00
_cell.angle_gamma   90.00
#
_symmetry.space_group_name_H-M   'P 1'
#
loop_
_entity.id
_entity.type
_entity.pdbx_description
1 polymer ?
#
loop_
_entity_poly.entity_id
_entity_poly.type
_entity_poly.pdbx_seq_one_letter_code
_entity_poly.pdbx_strand_id
1 'polypeptide(L)'
;MTSTRLVADVGGTNTRLGLTLDGVLRPDTIESFRNDGFDSFDSVLARYLSARTSFDISDMVVAVAGPVDDGKANLTNRGWSFDQSLLSRHIQGNGVKLLNDLAALGQASAQLGPDCVSTVFKPDQPANGNGQALIVGVGTGFNLSPVLIGDGQVTNLNVEYGHISLPQDVAVLLNAAIPKASSRFNTIEEVFSGRGYAGLLHESGISTVAFDQIYARLLATLTRNLTMAFLPRNGIYFAGGVARNLLCSDAKNEFSGLYQSPFTLNTVRLVPVYAILDDAAALKGCAAYRA
;
A
#
# COMPACT_ATOMS: atom_id res chain seq x y z
N MET A 1 -3.08 -11.94 -31.30
CA MET A 1 -1.90 -12.47 -30.57
C MET A 1 -2.17 -12.25 -29.10
N THR A 2 -1.93 -13.25 -28.26
CA THR A 2 -2.03 -13.11 -26.80
C THR A 2 -0.99 -12.11 -26.30
N SER A 3 -1.39 -11.09 -25.56
CA SER A 3 -0.45 -10.11 -25.01
C SER A 3 0.11 -10.63 -23.69
N THR A 4 1.42 -10.84 -23.61
CA THR A 4 2.10 -11.30 -22.39
C THR A 4 2.85 -10.14 -21.75
N ARG A 5 2.38 -9.67 -20.59
CA ARG A 5 3.08 -8.61 -19.84
C ARG A 5 3.86 -9.21 -18.68
N LEU A 6 5.07 -8.71 -18.49
CA LEU A 6 5.85 -8.96 -17.27
C LEU A 6 5.46 -7.94 -16.20
N VAL A 7 5.11 -8.40 -15.01
CA VAL A 7 4.83 -7.54 -13.87
C VAL A 7 5.83 -7.78 -12.75
N ALA A 8 6.22 -6.72 -12.06
CA ALA A 8 7.15 -6.81 -10.94
C ALA A 8 6.69 -5.93 -9.78
N ASP A 9 6.86 -6.42 -8.56
CA ASP A 9 6.66 -5.73 -7.29
C ASP A 9 8.00 -5.74 -6.55
N VAL A 10 8.67 -4.59 -6.51
CA VAL A 10 10.02 -4.42 -6.01
C VAL A 10 9.99 -3.65 -4.68
N GLY A 11 10.06 -4.41 -3.58
CA GLY A 11 10.16 -3.87 -2.23
C GLY A 11 11.61 -3.76 -1.73
N GLY A 12 11.80 -3.31 -0.49
CA GLY A 12 13.13 -3.19 0.13
C GLY A 12 13.86 -4.54 0.36
N THR A 13 13.11 -5.58 0.73
CA THR A 13 13.68 -6.88 1.12
C THR A 13 13.47 -7.97 0.07
N ASN A 14 12.34 -7.93 -0.63
CA ASN A 14 11.97 -8.95 -1.61
C ASN A 14 11.48 -8.29 -2.89
N THR A 15 11.66 -9.00 -3.99
CA THR A 15 11.09 -8.69 -5.31
C THR A 15 10.18 -9.85 -5.70
N ARG A 16 9.00 -9.56 -6.22
CA ARG A 16 8.12 -10.57 -6.85
C ARG A 16 7.99 -10.26 -8.32
N LEU A 17 8.06 -11.28 -9.16
CA LEU A 17 7.78 -11.16 -10.60
C LEU A 17 6.70 -12.16 -11.01
N GLY A 18 5.91 -11.80 -12.02
CA GLY A 18 4.88 -12.65 -12.60
C GLY A 18 4.63 -12.29 -14.05
N LEU A 19 4.00 -13.19 -14.80
CA LEU A 19 3.52 -12.92 -16.15
C LEU A 19 2.00 -12.78 -16.13
N THR A 20 1.49 -11.95 -17.02
CA THR A 20 0.07 -11.86 -17.31
C THR A 20 -0.18 -12.38 -18.72
N LEU A 21 -1.36 -12.95 -18.94
CA LEU A 21 -1.85 -13.30 -20.27
C LEU A 21 -3.16 -12.53 -20.49
N ASP A 22 -3.18 -11.66 -21.50
CA ASP A 22 -4.32 -10.81 -21.82
C ASP A 22 -4.83 -10.01 -20.59
N GLY A 23 -3.90 -9.50 -19.79
CA GLY A 23 -4.16 -8.70 -18.59
C GLY A 23 -4.44 -9.50 -17.31
N VAL A 24 -4.52 -10.83 -17.39
CA VAL A 24 -4.77 -11.70 -16.23
C VAL A 24 -3.47 -12.26 -15.69
N LEU A 25 -3.15 -11.96 -14.42
CA LEU A 25 -1.95 -12.48 -13.73
C LEU A 25 -2.01 -14.01 -13.63
N ARG A 26 -0.92 -14.69 -14.00
CA ARG A 26 -0.77 -16.15 -13.96
C ARG A 26 -0.10 -16.59 -12.65
N PRO A 27 -0.83 -17.18 -11.69
CA PRO A 27 -0.27 -17.50 -10.38
C PRO A 27 0.93 -18.46 -10.43
N ASP A 28 0.92 -19.40 -11.37
CA ASP A 28 1.99 -20.37 -11.62
C ASP A 28 3.30 -19.74 -12.10
N THR A 29 3.25 -18.49 -12.56
CA THR A 29 4.43 -17.76 -13.00
C THR A 29 5.01 -16.87 -11.90
N ILE A 30 4.30 -16.69 -10.77
CA ILE A 30 4.76 -15.81 -9.69
C ILE A 30 5.96 -16.43 -8.99
N GLU A 31 7.06 -15.69 -8.92
CA GLU A 31 8.28 -16.09 -8.23
C GLU A 31 8.76 -14.94 -7.33
N SER A 32 9.17 -15.28 -6.11
CA SER A 32 9.69 -14.32 -5.13
C SER A 32 11.19 -14.49 -4.95
N PHE A 33 11.92 -13.38 -4.95
CA PHE A 33 13.36 -13.32 -4.80
C PHE A 33 13.71 -12.50 -3.57
N ARG A 34 14.61 -13.02 -2.72
CA ARG A 34 15.22 -12.22 -1.66
C ARG A 34 16.23 -11.28 -2.27
N ASN A 35 16.08 -9.98 -2.07
CA ASN A 35 16.95 -8.99 -2.71
C ASN A 35 18.40 -9.07 -2.22
N ASP A 36 18.66 -9.66 -1.06
CA ASP A 36 20.03 -9.91 -0.53
C ASP A 36 20.85 -10.88 -1.38
N GLY A 37 20.20 -11.67 -2.24
CA GLY A 37 20.89 -12.58 -3.15
C GLY A 37 21.31 -11.96 -4.48
N PHE A 38 21.09 -10.65 -4.68
CA PHE A 38 21.24 -9.98 -5.97
C PHE A 38 21.87 -8.59 -5.82
N ASP A 39 22.68 -8.19 -6.80
CA ASP A 39 23.35 -6.88 -6.81
C ASP A 39 22.50 -5.79 -7.48
N SER A 40 21.51 -6.20 -8.29
CA SER A 40 20.65 -5.29 -9.06
C SER A 40 19.32 -5.93 -9.43
N PHE A 41 18.33 -5.11 -9.78
CA PHE A 41 17.08 -5.62 -10.35
C PHE A 41 17.30 -6.35 -11.69
N ASP A 42 18.25 -5.91 -12.52
CA ASP A 42 18.63 -6.58 -13.77
C ASP A 42 19.03 -8.05 -13.54
N SER A 43 19.77 -8.32 -12.45
CA SER A 43 20.17 -9.70 -12.10
C SER A 43 18.99 -10.56 -11.64
N VAL A 44 18.01 -9.98 -10.95
CA VAL A 44 16.74 -10.66 -10.61
C VAL A 44 15.95 -10.97 -11.88
N LEU A 45 15.83 -9.98 -12.77
CA LEU A 45 15.09 -10.10 -14.02
C LEU A 45 15.69 -11.17 -14.92
N ALA A 46 17.01 -11.18 -15.11
CA ALA A 46 17.72 -12.21 -15.86
C ALA A 46 17.47 -13.61 -15.30
N ARG A 47 17.51 -13.76 -13.96
CA ARG A 47 17.24 -15.03 -13.28
C ARG A 47 15.78 -15.48 -13.42
N TYR A 48 14.83 -14.56 -13.44
CA TYR A 48 13.42 -14.88 -13.67
C TYR A 48 13.15 -15.32 -15.11
N LEU A 49 13.74 -14.62 -16.08
CA LEU A 49 13.55 -14.87 -17.51
C LEU A 49 14.30 -16.10 -18.04
N SER A 50 15.40 -16.51 -17.40
CA SER A 50 16.20 -17.67 -17.86
C SER A 50 15.41 -18.97 -17.93
N ALA A 51 14.34 -19.11 -17.13
CA ALA A 51 13.45 -20.28 -17.14
C ALA A 51 12.20 -20.10 -18.04
N ARG A 52 12.07 -18.96 -18.72
CA ARG A 52 10.81 -18.49 -19.36
C ARG A 52 11.04 -17.97 -20.79
N THR A 53 12.02 -18.53 -21.50
CA THR A 53 12.42 -18.11 -22.85
C THR A 53 11.35 -18.31 -23.94
N SER A 54 10.29 -19.05 -23.64
CA SER A 54 9.17 -19.30 -24.57
C SER A 54 8.14 -18.16 -24.60
N PHE A 55 8.22 -17.19 -23.71
CA PHE A 55 7.28 -16.07 -23.66
C PHE A 55 7.82 -14.88 -24.44
N ASP A 56 7.00 -14.38 -25.36
CA ASP A 56 7.21 -13.10 -26.03
C ASP A 56 6.58 -11.98 -25.19
N ILE A 57 7.41 -11.26 -24.42
CA ILE A 57 6.95 -10.24 -23.48
C ILE A 57 6.65 -8.95 -24.24
N SER A 58 5.38 -8.60 -24.38
CA SER A 58 4.91 -7.43 -25.13
C SER A 58 5.14 -6.10 -24.40
N ASP A 59 5.14 -6.10 -23.07
CA ASP A 59 5.47 -4.95 -22.23
C ASP A 59 5.83 -5.38 -20.79
N MET A 60 6.38 -4.46 -20.01
CA MET A 60 6.66 -4.66 -18.58
C MET A 60 6.13 -3.51 -17.73
N VAL A 61 5.54 -3.83 -16.58
CA VAL A 61 5.14 -2.84 -15.57
C VAL A 61 5.77 -3.21 -14.22
N VAL A 62 6.59 -2.31 -13.68
CA VAL A 62 7.32 -2.51 -12.43
C VAL A 62 6.82 -1.53 -11.37
N ALA A 63 6.28 -2.05 -10.28
CA ALA A 63 6.04 -1.30 -9.06
C ALA A 63 7.33 -1.24 -8.22
N VAL A 64 7.73 -0.04 -7.79
CA VAL A 64 8.93 0.18 -6.99
C VAL A 64 8.54 0.88 -5.69
N ALA A 65 9.03 0.36 -4.55
CA ALA A 65 8.86 0.96 -3.23
C ALA A 65 9.73 2.23 -3.06
N GLY A 66 9.35 3.29 -3.77
CA GLY A 66 10.03 4.58 -3.79
C GLY A 66 9.40 5.54 -4.81
N PRO A 67 9.89 6.79 -4.85
CA PRO A 67 9.41 7.76 -5.83
C PRO A 67 9.78 7.32 -7.24
N VAL A 68 8.86 7.57 -8.18
CA VAL A 68 9.05 7.37 -9.61
C VAL A 68 8.89 8.72 -10.30
N ASP A 69 9.93 9.16 -11.00
CA ASP A 69 9.96 10.41 -11.73
C ASP A 69 10.68 10.24 -13.07
N ASP A 70 10.14 10.85 -14.13
CA ASP A 70 10.68 10.81 -15.50
C ASP A 70 11.17 9.42 -15.96
N GLY A 71 10.37 8.38 -15.72
CA GLY A 71 10.68 7.00 -16.10
C GLY A 71 11.84 6.37 -15.32
N LYS A 72 12.21 6.94 -14.18
CA LYS A 72 13.27 6.47 -13.29
C LYS A 72 12.74 6.27 -11.88
N ALA A 73 13.38 5.37 -11.15
CA ALA A 73 13.11 5.14 -9.73
C ALA A 73 14.40 4.74 -9.02
N ASN A 74 14.44 4.92 -7.70
CA ASN A 74 15.56 4.47 -6.87
C ASN A 74 15.04 3.74 -5.65
N LEU A 75 15.55 2.54 -5.41
CA LEU A 75 15.36 1.82 -4.16
C LEU A 75 16.57 2.11 -3.26
N THR A 76 16.51 3.26 -2.59
CA THR A 76 17.63 3.85 -1.83
C THR A 76 18.22 2.93 -0.78
N ASN A 77 17.38 2.14 -0.10
CA ASN A 77 17.82 1.16 0.91
C ASN A 77 18.77 0.07 0.37
N ARG A 78 18.84 -0.12 -0.96
CA ARG A 78 19.74 -1.08 -1.61
C ARG A 78 20.69 -0.45 -2.64
N GLY A 79 20.53 0.84 -2.95
CA GLY A 79 21.26 1.48 -4.04
C GLY A 79 20.89 0.96 -5.43
N TRP A 80 19.72 0.34 -5.60
CA TRP A 80 19.25 -0.09 -6.93
C TRP A 80 18.58 1.08 -7.65
N SER A 81 18.99 1.32 -8.90
CA SER A 81 18.39 2.31 -9.79
C SER A 81 17.60 1.63 -10.89
N PHE A 82 16.50 2.25 -11.30
CA PHE A 82 15.62 1.78 -12.36
C PHE A 82 15.52 2.85 -13.42
N ASP A 83 15.62 2.45 -14.68
CA ASP A 83 15.45 3.31 -15.84
C ASP A 83 14.67 2.52 -16.90
N GLN A 84 13.52 3.05 -17.33
CA GLN A 84 12.65 2.37 -18.30
C GLN A 84 13.38 2.00 -19.59
N SER A 85 14.28 2.86 -20.08
CA SER A 85 15.00 2.65 -21.33
C SER A 85 16.07 1.57 -21.20
N LEU A 86 16.70 1.45 -20.04
CA LEU A 86 17.64 0.36 -19.76
C LEU A 86 16.91 -0.97 -19.59
N LEU A 87 15.82 -0.97 -18.82
CA LEU A 87 15.01 -2.16 -18.55
C LEU A 87 14.34 -2.72 -19.81
N SER A 88 13.96 -1.86 -20.75
CA SER A 88 13.37 -2.23 -22.03
C SER A 88 14.28 -3.20 -22.84
N ARG A 89 15.60 -3.13 -22.66
CA ARG A 89 16.55 -4.02 -23.34
C ARG A 89 16.41 -5.50 -22.94
N HIS A 90 15.91 -5.78 -21.74
CA HIS A 90 15.65 -7.15 -21.28
C HIS A 90 14.43 -7.79 -21.93
N ILE A 91 13.55 -6.98 -22.54
CA ILE A 91 12.32 -7.41 -23.19
C ILE A 91 12.31 -6.97 -24.67
N GLN A 92 13.45 -7.10 -25.35
CA GLN A 92 13.58 -6.85 -26.80
C GLN A 92 13.26 -5.41 -27.25
N GLY A 93 13.38 -4.42 -26.35
CA GLY A 93 13.05 -3.03 -26.66
C GLY A 93 11.56 -2.69 -26.51
N ASN A 94 10.75 -3.61 -25.97
CA ASN A 94 9.34 -3.38 -25.71
C ASN A 94 9.11 -2.40 -24.56
N GLY A 95 7.88 -1.87 -24.46
CA GLY A 95 7.53 -0.81 -23.53
C GLY A 95 7.72 -1.20 -22.07
N VAL A 96 8.28 -0.29 -21.27
CA VAL A 96 8.40 -0.45 -19.82
C VAL A 96 7.75 0.72 -19.12
N LYS A 97 6.92 0.43 -18.11
CA LYS A 97 6.41 1.42 -17.17
C LYS A 97 6.91 1.15 -15.76
N LEU A 98 7.31 2.22 -15.09
CA LEU A 98 7.56 2.23 -13.64
C LEU A 98 6.38 2.89 -12.95
N LEU A 99 5.93 2.29 -11.87
CA LEU A 99 4.91 2.79 -10.96
C LEU A 99 5.49 2.85 -9.55
N ASN A 100 5.01 3.79 -8.74
CA ASN A 100 5.18 3.67 -7.30
C ASN A 100 4.36 2.46 -6.78
N ASP A 101 4.79 1.84 -5.68
CA ASP A 101 4.14 0.69 -5.05
C ASP A 101 2.68 0.97 -4.63
N LEU A 102 2.39 2.13 -4.03
CA LEU A 102 1.02 2.53 -3.72
C LEU A 102 0.22 2.83 -4.98
N ALA A 103 0.86 3.35 -6.03
CA ALA A 103 0.18 3.56 -7.30
C ALA A 103 -0.26 2.22 -7.92
N ALA A 104 0.57 1.19 -7.83
CA ALA A 104 0.19 -0.17 -8.25
C ALA A 104 -0.95 -0.73 -7.38
N LEU A 105 -0.89 -0.58 -6.04
CA LEU A 105 -2.01 -0.98 -5.18
C LEU A 105 -3.31 -0.22 -5.50
N GLY A 106 -3.21 1.06 -5.87
CA GLY A 106 -4.35 1.84 -6.33
C GLY A 106 -4.93 1.30 -7.63
N GLN A 107 -4.10 0.90 -8.60
CA GLN A 107 -4.57 0.20 -9.81
C GLN A 107 -5.32 -1.10 -9.46
N ALA A 108 -4.88 -1.82 -8.42
CA ALA A 108 -5.51 -3.05 -7.99
C ALA A 108 -6.85 -2.82 -7.28
N SER A 109 -7.07 -1.65 -6.67
CA SER A 109 -8.19 -1.42 -5.74
C SER A 109 -9.57 -1.66 -6.36
N ALA A 110 -9.72 -1.39 -7.66
CA ALA A 110 -10.96 -1.64 -8.39
C ALA A 110 -11.26 -3.14 -8.59
N GLN A 111 -10.28 -4.03 -8.39
CA GLN A 111 -10.35 -5.46 -8.65
C GLN A 111 -10.15 -6.32 -7.38
N LEU A 112 -9.92 -5.69 -6.22
CA LEU A 112 -9.78 -6.41 -4.96
C LEU A 112 -11.13 -6.99 -4.54
N GLY A 113 -11.29 -8.30 -4.75
CA GLY A 113 -12.45 -9.06 -4.29
C GLY A 113 -12.41 -9.37 -2.78
N PRO A 114 -13.49 -9.95 -2.23
CA PRO A 114 -13.58 -10.30 -0.81
C PRO A 114 -12.44 -11.18 -0.30
N ASP A 115 -11.89 -12.06 -1.14
CA ASP A 115 -10.79 -12.95 -0.75
C ASP A 115 -9.42 -12.23 -0.70
N CYS A 116 -9.34 -11.03 -1.27
CA CYS A 116 -8.10 -10.23 -1.29
C CYS A 116 -8.01 -9.26 -0.11
N VAL A 117 -9.08 -9.10 0.69
CA VAL A 117 -9.16 -8.12 1.76
C VAL A 117 -9.83 -8.67 3.01
N SER A 118 -9.36 -8.23 4.18
CA SER A 118 -10.11 -8.36 5.42
C SER A 118 -11.02 -7.15 5.59
N THR A 119 -12.30 -7.37 5.83
CA THR A 119 -13.22 -6.26 6.17
C THR A 119 -13.01 -5.85 7.62
N VAL A 120 -12.56 -4.60 7.80
CA VAL A 120 -12.39 -3.96 9.10
C VAL A 120 -13.70 -3.34 9.54
N PHE A 121 -14.28 -2.55 8.65
CA PHE A 121 -15.59 -1.93 8.83
C PHE A 121 -16.33 -1.88 7.49
N LYS A 122 -17.64 -2.10 7.53
CA LYS A 122 -18.53 -1.92 6.38
C LYS A 122 -19.83 -1.29 6.88
N PRO A 123 -20.30 -0.19 6.27
CA PRO A 123 -21.59 0.40 6.65
C PRO A 123 -22.75 -0.50 6.22
N ASP A 124 -23.84 -0.51 7.00
CA ASP A 124 -25.05 -1.30 6.72
C ASP A 124 -25.67 -0.96 5.36
N GLN A 125 -25.67 0.33 5.04
CA GLN A 125 -26.06 0.82 3.72
C GLN A 125 -24.81 1.30 2.97
N PRO A 126 -24.47 0.68 1.83
CA PRO A 126 -23.37 1.17 1.01
C PRO A 126 -23.70 2.59 0.56
N ALA A 127 -22.78 3.53 0.83
CA ALA A 127 -22.88 4.85 0.23
C ALA A 127 -22.71 4.73 -1.28
N ASN A 128 -23.40 5.57 -2.05
CA ASN A 128 -23.05 5.75 -3.46
C ASN A 128 -21.57 6.14 -3.54
N GLY A 129 -20.79 5.35 -4.27
CA GLY A 129 -19.39 5.67 -4.54
C GLY A 129 -19.29 7.03 -5.23
N ASN A 130 -18.20 7.75 -4.97
CA ASN A 130 -17.86 9.01 -5.66
C ASN A 130 -16.67 8.82 -6.60
N GLY A 131 -16.29 7.57 -6.88
CA GLY A 131 -15.09 7.26 -7.64
C GLY A 131 -13.81 7.47 -6.84
N GLN A 132 -13.87 7.78 -5.55
CA GLN A 132 -12.67 8.06 -4.76
C GLN A 132 -12.41 6.96 -3.72
N ALA A 133 -11.21 6.41 -3.74
CA ALA A 133 -10.68 5.51 -2.72
C ALA A 133 -9.39 6.06 -2.10
N LEU A 134 -8.94 5.44 -1.03
CA LEU A 134 -7.67 5.79 -0.37
C LEU A 134 -6.86 4.53 -0.12
N ILE A 135 -5.63 4.49 -0.61
CA ILE A 135 -4.65 3.46 -0.25
C ILE A 135 -3.77 4.03 0.85
N VAL A 136 -3.65 3.32 1.97
CA VAL A 136 -2.84 3.74 3.12
C VAL A 136 -1.85 2.63 3.44
N GLY A 137 -0.56 2.88 3.24
CA GLY A 137 0.51 1.96 3.58
C GLY A 137 1.04 2.23 4.98
N VAL A 138 0.91 1.26 5.89
CA VAL A 138 1.53 1.29 7.24
C VAL A 138 2.45 0.06 7.36
N GLY A 139 3.72 0.28 7.05
CA GLY A 139 4.74 -0.76 6.96
C GLY A 139 6.04 -0.27 7.56
N THR A 140 7.13 -0.28 6.79
CA THR A 140 8.41 0.33 7.21
C THR A 140 8.26 1.83 7.54
N GLY A 141 7.43 2.52 6.76
CA GLY A 141 7.03 3.92 6.92
C GLY A 141 5.51 4.08 6.82
N PHE A 142 5.06 5.33 6.61
CA PHE A 142 3.67 5.68 6.36
C PHE A 142 3.51 6.36 5.01
N ASN A 143 2.80 5.72 4.08
CA ASN A 143 2.50 6.27 2.77
C ASN A 143 0.99 6.32 2.55
N LEU A 144 0.55 7.21 1.67
CA LEU A 144 -0.85 7.36 1.34
C LEU A 144 -1.00 7.73 -0.14
N SER A 145 -2.05 7.24 -0.79
CA SER A 145 -2.40 7.58 -2.17
C SER A 145 -3.91 7.71 -2.31
N PRO A 146 -4.45 8.92 -2.57
CA PRO A 146 -5.81 9.07 -3.04
C PRO A 146 -5.95 8.51 -4.45
N VAL A 147 -7.02 7.77 -4.70
CA VAL A 147 -7.27 7.10 -5.97
C VAL A 147 -8.59 7.59 -6.54
N LEU A 148 -8.57 8.03 -7.79
CA LEU A 148 -9.75 8.37 -8.58
C LEU A 148 -10.03 7.25 -9.58
N ILE A 149 -11.26 6.76 -9.58
CA ILE A 149 -11.77 5.64 -10.36
C ILE A 149 -12.95 6.16 -11.17
N GLY A 150 -12.80 6.23 -12.49
CA GLY A 150 -13.80 6.77 -13.40
C GLY A 150 -13.44 6.47 -14.85
N ASP A 151 -14.45 6.38 -15.72
CA ASP A 151 -14.26 6.19 -17.18
C ASP A 151 -13.36 5.01 -17.57
N GLY A 152 -13.36 3.95 -16.75
CA GLY A 152 -12.51 2.77 -16.96
C GLY A 152 -11.01 3.01 -16.70
N GLN A 153 -10.67 4.11 -16.04
CA GLN A 153 -9.32 4.50 -15.65
C GLN A 153 -9.17 4.62 -14.14
N VAL A 154 -7.93 4.47 -13.69
CA VAL A 154 -7.54 4.65 -12.29
C VAL A 154 -6.37 5.63 -12.23
N THR A 155 -6.60 6.76 -11.59
CA THR A 155 -5.61 7.82 -11.40
C THR A 155 -5.18 7.87 -9.94
N ASN A 156 -3.89 7.78 -9.69
CA ASN A 156 -3.31 7.90 -8.36
C ASN A 156 -2.75 9.31 -8.16
N LEU A 157 -3.00 9.89 -6.99
CA LEU A 157 -2.44 11.18 -6.62
C LEU A 157 -1.26 10.98 -5.67
N ASN A 158 -0.13 11.63 -5.97
CA ASN A 158 1.06 11.55 -5.15
C ASN A 158 0.92 12.48 -3.94
N VAL A 159 1.17 11.95 -2.74
CA VAL A 159 1.16 12.72 -1.50
C VAL A 159 2.19 12.19 -0.50
N GLU A 160 2.79 13.09 0.27
CA GLU A 160 3.75 12.77 1.33
C GLU A 160 3.11 12.90 2.72
N TYR A 161 1.93 12.30 2.89
CA TYR A 161 1.11 12.47 4.08
C TYR A 161 1.76 11.92 5.36
N GLY A 162 2.73 11.00 5.25
CA GLY A 162 3.49 10.52 6.41
C GLY A 162 4.34 11.61 7.09
N HIS A 163 4.78 12.61 6.32
CA HIS A 163 5.73 13.62 6.78
C HIS A 163 5.08 14.89 7.37
N ILE A 164 3.76 15.00 7.32
CA ILE A 164 3.07 16.13 7.97
C ILE A 164 2.98 15.91 9.49
N SER A 165 2.75 16.99 10.22
CA SER A 165 2.55 16.95 11.66
C SER A 165 1.36 16.07 12.04
N LEU A 166 1.49 15.39 13.19
CA LEU A 166 0.45 14.56 13.76
C LEU A 166 -0.80 15.40 14.07
N PRO A 167 -2.00 14.98 13.64
CA PRO A 167 -3.24 15.67 14.00
C PRO A 167 -3.40 15.78 15.52
N GLN A 168 -3.92 16.93 15.98
CA GLN A 168 -3.98 17.26 17.41
C GLN A 168 -4.75 16.23 18.24
N ASP A 169 -5.84 15.70 17.72
CA ASP A 169 -6.66 14.69 18.38
C ASP A 169 -5.93 13.34 18.53
N VAL A 170 -5.15 12.95 17.52
CA VAL A 170 -4.25 11.79 17.60
C VAL A 170 -3.15 12.04 18.63
N ALA A 171 -2.53 13.23 18.64
CA ALA A 171 -1.48 13.60 19.59
C ALA A 171 -1.98 13.61 21.05
N VAL A 172 -3.18 14.11 21.30
CA VAL A 172 -3.82 14.10 22.62
C VAL A 172 -4.08 12.67 23.10
N LEU A 173 -4.63 11.81 22.23
CA LEU A 173 -4.87 10.40 22.57
C LEU A 173 -3.56 9.65 22.84
N LEU A 174 -2.52 9.94 22.04
CA LEU A 174 -1.18 9.37 22.21
C LEU A 174 -0.59 9.74 23.57
N ASN A 175 -0.60 11.02 23.95
CA ASN A 175 -0.06 11.47 25.25
C ASN A 175 -0.85 10.97 26.46
N ALA A 176 -2.17 10.81 26.31
CA ALA A 176 -3.01 10.25 27.36
C ALA A 176 -2.66 8.78 27.63
N ALA A 177 -2.29 8.03 26.59
CA ALA A 177 -1.88 6.64 26.71
C ALA A 177 -0.41 6.46 27.10
N ILE A 178 0.48 7.29 26.54
CA ILE A 178 1.93 7.22 26.72
C ILE A 178 2.44 8.64 27.01
N PRO A 179 2.61 9.01 28.28
CA PRO A 179 3.00 10.36 28.66
C PRO A 179 4.30 10.81 27.97
N LYS A 180 4.30 12.03 27.41
CA LYS A 180 5.43 12.63 26.67
C LYS A 180 5.79 11.90 25.36
N ALA A 181 4.93 11.04 24.81
CA ALA A 181 5.17 10.46 23.50
C ALA A 181 5.08 11.52 22.39
N SER A 182 4.09 12.43 22.43
CA SER A 182 3.91 13.42 21.35
C SER A 182 4.98 14.52 21.30
N SER A 183 5.93 14.56 22.24
CA SER A 183 7.10 15.44 22.13
C SER A 183 8.25 14.77 21.35
N ARG A 184 8.14 13.47 21.10
CA ARG A 184 9.12 12.62 20.43
C ARG A 184 8.61 12.11 19.08
N PHE A 185 7.30 11.86 18.99
CA PHE A 185 6.61 11.44 17.77
C PHE A 185 5.68 12.57 17.30
N ASN A 186 6.18 13.38 16.36
CA ASN A 186 5.56 14.64 15.93
C ASN A 186 4.91 14.55 14.55
N THR A 187 5.27 13.55 13.75
CA THR A 187 4.72 13.30 12.42
C THR A 187 3.87 12.04 12.38
N ILE A 188 3.09 11.90 11.30
CA ILE A 188 2.26 10.71 11.08
C ILE A 188 3.13 9.46 10.96
N GLU A 189 4.23 9.48 10.18
CA GLU A 189 5.11 8.33 10.02
C GLU A 189 5.83 7.93 11.31
N GLU A 190 6.24 8.91 12.12
CA GLU A 190 6.88 8.63 13.41
C GLU A 190 5.96 7.83 14.33
N VAL A 191 4.65 8.03 14.28
CA VAL A 191 3.67 7.22 15.02
C VAL A 191 3.32 5.94 14.27
N PHE A 192 2.97 6.06 12.99
CA PHE A 192 2.33 5.03 12.18
C PHE A 192 3.31 4.34 11.22
N SER A 193 4.34 3.71 11.76
CA SER A 193 5.31 2.92 11.00
C SER A 193 5.82 1.74 11.83
N GLY A 194 6.62 0.86 11.24
CA GLY A 194 7.22 -0.27 11.97
C GLY A 194 8.14 0.22 13.09
N ARG A 195 8.92 1.27 12.83
CA ARG A 195 9.76 1.92 13.84
C ARG A 195 8.92 2.65 14.88
N GLY A 196 7.88 3.38 14.46
CA GLY A 196 6.94 4.06 15.36
C GLY A 196 6.24 3.10 16.32
N TYR A 197 5.65 2.03 15.77
CA TYR A 197 5.01 0.97 16.53
C TYR A 197 5.96 0.36 17.57
N ALA A 198 7.18 -0.05 17.16
CA ALA A 198 8.14 -0.67 18.06
C ALA A 198 8.62 0.30 19.16
N GLY A 199 8.88 1.56 18.81
CA GLY A 199 9.29 2.59 19.75
C GLY A 199 8.20 2.90 20.77
N LEU A 200 6.96 3.11 20.32
CA LEU A 200 5.82 3.39 21.19
C LEU A 200 5.47 2.19 22.09
N LEU A 201 5.52 0.96 21.57
CA LEU A 201 5.35 -0.24 22.38
C LEU A 201 6.41 -0.29 23.49
N HIS A 202 7.68 -0.06 23.16
CA HIS A 202 8.76 -0.03 24.14
C HIS A 202 8.53 1.05 25.21
N GLU A 203 8.20 2.28 24.80
CA GLU A 203 7.97 3.39 25.72
C GLU A 203 6.73 3.21 26.60
N SER A 204 5.71 2.51 26.10
CA SER A 204 4.48 2.27 26.85
C SER A 204 4.70 1.36 28.07
N GLY A 205 5.69 0.47 28.02
CA GLY A 205 5.99 -0.48 29.10
C GLY A 205 4.89 -1.51 29.39
N ILE A 206 3.90 -1.65 28.49
CA ILE A 206 2.79 -2.60 28.62
C ILE A 206 2.94 -3.79 27.66
N SER A 207 2.06 -4.77 27.79
CA SER A 207 2.05 -5.92 26.87
C SER A 207 1.64 -5.52 25.45
N THR A 208 2.12 -6.27 24.45
CA THR A 208 1.73 -6.08 23.05
C THR A 208 0.23 -6.08 22.85
N VAL A 209 -0.49 -7.00 23.50
CA VAL A 209 -1.95 -7.10 23.40
C VAL A 209 -2.65 -5.82 23.88
N ALA A 210 -2.21 -5.25 25.01
CA ALA A 210 -2.78 -4.02 25.54
C ALA A 210 -2.40 -2.80 24.68
N PHE A 211 -1.16 -2.77 24.18
CA PHE A 211 -0.69 -1.73 23.28
C PHE A 211 -1.43 -1.74 21.94
N ASP A 212 -1.71 -2.90 21.36
CA ASP A 212 -2.45 -3.03 20.11
C ASP A 212 -3.85 -2.41 20.21
N GLN A 213 -4.52 -2.52 21.36
CA GLN A 213 -5.82 -1.85 21.57
C GLN A 213 -5.66 -0.31 21.51
N ILE A 214 -4.62 0.24 22.13
CA ILE A 214 -4.33 1.68 22.10
C ILE A 214 -3.97 2.12 20.68
N TYR A 215 -3.12 1.35 20.02
CA TYR A 215 -2.63 1.65 18.67
C TYR A 215 -3.75 1.56 17.62
N ALA A 216 -4.69 0.62 17.79
CA ALA A 216 -5.92 0.56 17.01
C ALA A 216 -6.80 1.80 17.18
N ARG A 217 -6.92 2.34 18.41
CA ARG A 217 -7.62 3.61 18.65
C ARG A 217 -6.90 4.79 18.00
N LEU A 218 -5.57 4.86 18.07
CA LEU A 218 -4.79 5.89 17.36
C LEU A 218 -5.03 5.84 15.85
N LEU A 219 -4.94 4.65 15.24
CA LEU A 219 -5.13 4.47 13.81
C LEU A 219 -6.58 4.76 13.39
N ALA A 220 -7.57 4.42 14.22
CA ALA A 220 -8.97 4.76 13.98
C ALA A 220 -9.20 6.27 14.02
N THR A 221 -8.61 7.00 14.99
CA THR A 221 -8.67 8.46 15.03
C THR A 221 -8.04 9.08 13.77
N LEU A 222 -6.87 8.60 13.34
CA LEU A 222 -6.27 9.06 12.09
C LEU A 222 -7.17 8.75 10.90
N THR A 223 -7.74 7.54 10.83
CA THR A 223 -8.63 7.13 9.72
C THR A 223 -9.86 8.01 9.64
N ARG A 224 -10.42 8.45 10.77
CA ARG A 224 -11.52 9.42 10.81
C ARG A 224 -11.11 10.76 10.20
N ASN A 225 -9.91 11.26 10.53
CA ASN A 225 -9.35 12.45 9.91
C ASN A 225 -9.18 12.28 8.39
N LEU A 226 -8.69 11.11 7.94
CA LEU A 226 -8.56 10.78 6.52
C LEU A 226 -9.91 10.72 5.81
N THR A 227 -10.94 10.12 6.43
CA THR A 227 -12.30 10.09 5.89
C THR A 227 -12.83 11.50 5.66
N MET A 228 -12.62 12.42 6.61
CA MET A 228 -13.05 13.82 6.45
C MET A 228 -12.22 14.57 5.40
N ALA A 229 -10.91 14.36 5.36
CA ALA A 229 -10.00 15.08 4.47
C ALA A 229 -10.18 14.66 3.00
N PHE A 230 -10.43 13.38 2.74
CA PHE A 230 -10.46 12.84 1.39
C PHE A 230 -11.87 12.42 0.93
N LEU A 231 -12.81 12.12 1.83
CA LEU A 231 -14.13 11.58 1.47
C LEU A 231 -14.07 10.36 0.50
N PRO A 232 -13.25 9.33 0.77
CA PRO A 232 -13.06 8.22 -0.17
C PRO A 232 -14.22 7.23 -0.09
N ARG A 233 -15.35 7.52 -0.73
CA ARG A 233 -16.58 6.71 -0.58
C ARG A 233 -16.49 5.31 -1.19
N ASN A 234 -15.50 5.07 -2.05
CA ASN A 234 -15.19 3.74 -2.56
C ASN A 234 -14.36 2.90 -1.56
N GLY A 235 -13.88 3.51 -0.47
CA GLY A 235 -13.27 2.82 0.66
C GLY A 235 -11.85 3.26 0.97
N ILE A 236 -11.40 2.87 2.16
CA ILE A 236 -10.01 3.02 2.64
C ILE A 236 -9.39 1.63 2.72
N TYR A 237 -8.26 1.43 2.06
CA TYR A 237 -7.55 0.16 1.97
C TYR A 237 -6.19 0.30 2.63
N PHE A 238 -6.01 -0.41 3.74
CA PHE A 238 -4.75 -0.48 4.45
C PHE A 238 -3.86 -1.58 3.86
N ALA A 239 -2.60 -1.23 3.59
CA ALA A 239 -1.54 -2.13 3.19
C ALA A 239 -0.38 -2.06 4.18
N GLY A 240 0.56 -3.00 4.08
CA GLY A 240 1.76 -3.04 4.91
C GLY A 240 1.59 -3.88 6.19
N GLY A 241 2.71 -4.39 6.69
CA GLY A 241 2.72 -5.38 7.78
C GLY A 241 2.15 -4.87 9.10
N VAL A 242 2.36 -3.60 9.45
CA VAL A 242 1.86 -3.04 10.72
C VAL A 242 0.34 -2.94 10.68
N ALA A 243 -0.23 -2.35 9.63
CA ALA A 243 -1.69 -2.28 9.52
C ALA A 243 -2.32 -3.66 9.40
N ARG A 244 -1.73 -4.57 8.62
CA ARG A 244 -2.25 -5.92 8.46
C ARG A 244 -2.27 -6.70 9.78
N ASN A 245 -1.18 -6.68 10.54
CA ASN A 245 -1.11 -7.36 11.83
C ASN A 245 -2.14 -6.79 12.82
N LEU A 246 -2.26 -5.47 12.89
CA LEU A 246 -3.20 -4.80 13.79
C LEU A 246 -4.66 -5.07 13.42
N LEU A 247 -5.02 -4.79 12.16
CA LEU A 247 -6.41 -4.80 11.68
C LEU A 247 -6.93 -6.21 11.38
N CYS A 248 -6.08 -7.23 11.40
CA CYS A 248 -6.48 -8.64 11.34
C CYS A 248 -6.40 -9.35 12.70
N SER A 249 -6.10 -8.62 13.78
CA SER A 249 -6.17 -9.11 15.16
C SER A 249 -7.47 -8.70 15.85
N ASP A 250 -7.65 -9.09 17.12
CA ASP A 250 -8.78 -8.65 17.94
C ASP A 250 -8.81 -7.12 18.16
N ALA A 251 -7.67 -6.43 18.03
CA ALA A 251 -7.60 -4.97 18.12
C ALA A 251 -8.43 -4.24 17.03
N LYS A 252 -8.78 -4.97 15.95
CA LYS A 252 -9.75 -4.51 14.94
C LYS A 252 -11.08 -4.08 15.57
N ASN A 253 -11.50 -4.71 16.67
CA ASN A 253 -12.76 -4.36 17.33
C ASN A 253 -12.72 -2.96 17.96
N GLU A 254 -11.61 -2.59 18.61
CA GLU A 254 -11.38 -1.24 19.12
C GLU A 254 -11.31 -0.21 17.98
N PHE A 255 -10.60 -0.56 16.90
CA PHE A 255 -10.55 0.29 15.70
C PHE A 255 -11.96 0.57 15.18
N SER A 256 -12.73 -0.48 14.91
CA SER A 256 -14.06 -0.36 14.29
C SER A 256 -15.06 0.29 15.22
N GLY A 257 -14.99 0.03 16.53
CA GLY A 257 -15.83 0.70 17.53
C GLY A 257 -15.59 2.22 17.54
N LEU A 258 -14.34 2.66 17.58
CA LEU A 258 -14.02 4.10 17.57
C LEU A 258 -14.32 4.74 16.22
N TYR A 259 -13.97 4.08 15.11
CA TYR A 259 -14.19 4.60 13.75
C TYR A 259 -15.66 4.97 13.50
N GLN A 260 -16.59 4.17 14.02
CA GLN A 260 -18.04 4.36 13.91
C GLN A 260 -18.61 5.50 14.75
N SER A 261 -17.81 6.14 15.61
CA SER A 261 -18.28 7.27 16.43
C SER A 261 -18.83 8.39 15.53
N PRO A 262 -19.85 9.15 15.95
CA PRO A 262 -20.35 10.26 15.16
C PRO A 262 -19.23 11.24 14.77
N PHE A 263 -19.21 11.70 13.52
CA PHE A 263 -18.38 12.83 13.13
C PHE A 263 -19.01 14.13 13.62
N THR A 264 -18.19 15.15 13.87
CA THR A 264 -18.72 16.50 14.17
C THR A 264 -19.57 17.05 13.02
N LEU A 265 -19.21 16.71 11.78
CA LEU A 265 -19.98 17.03 10.58
C LEU A 265 -20.96 15.90 10.25
N ASN A 266 -22.26 16.16 10.42
CA ASN A 266 -23.34 15.19 10.17
C ASN A 266 -23.49 14.78 8.69
N THR A 267 -22.77 15.43 7.77
CA THR A 267 -22.79 15.11 6.33
C THR A 267 -21.78 14.02 5.94
N VAL A 268 -20.80 13.75 6.80
CA VAL A 268 -19.77 12.74 6.55
C VAL A 268 -20.36 11.37 6.84
N ARG A 269 -20.47 10.55 5.79
CA ARG A 269 -20.86 9.15 5.91
C ARG A 269 -19.64 8.29 6.18
N LEU A 270 -19.80 7.27 7.01
CA LEU A 270 -18.76 6.25 7.20
C LEU A 270 -18.51 5.54 5.87
N VAL A 271 -17.23 5.42 5.52
CA VAL A 271 -16.78 4.68 4.33
C VAL A 271 -16.25 3.31 4.75
N PRO A 272 -16.37 2.28 3.91
CA PRO A 272 -15.84 0.97 4.26
C PRO A 272 -14.31 1.00 4.40
N VAL A 273 -13.80 0.19 5.32
CA VAL A 273 -12.38 0.08 5.64
C VAL A 273 -11.95 -1.37 5.49
N TYR A 274 -10.83 -1.56 4.80
CA TYR A 274 -10.30 -2.87 4.44
C TYR A 274 -8.82 -2.96 4.79
N ALA A 275 -8.34 -4.16 5.12
CA ALA A 275 -6.92 -4.48 5.14
C ALA A 275 -6.60 -5.43 3.98
N ILE A 276 -5.63 -5.09 3.14
CA ILE A 276 -5.23 -5.90 1.99
C ILE A 276 -4.48 -7.14 2.49
N LEU A 277 -4.96 -8.32 2.08
CA LEU A 277 -4.39 -9.63 2.39
C LEU A 277 -3.63 -10.25 1.22
N ASP A 278 -3.84 -9.74 0.02
CA ASP A 278 -3.25 -10.31 -1.18
C ASP A 278 -1.80 -9.82 -1.36
N ASP A 279 -0.85 -10.73 -1.13
CA ASP A 279 0.59 -10.45 -1.33
C ASP A 279 0.95 -10.19 -2.80
N ALA A 280 0.05 -10.53 -3.73
CA ALA A 280 0.18 -10.24 -5.16
C ALA A 280 -0.65 -9.02 -5.60
N ALA A 281 -1.24 -8.25 -4.68
CA ALA A 281 -2.07 -7.10 -5.02
C ALA A 281 -1.33 -6.07 -5.90
N ALA A 282 -0.06 -5.78 -5.59
CA ALA A 282 0.76 -4.88 -6.40
C ALA A 282 0.97 -5.44 -7.82
N LEU A 283 1.23 -6.75 -7.97
CA LEU A 283 1.34 -7.41 -9.28
C LEU A 283 0.03 -7.34 -10.08
N LYS A 284 -1.12 -7.53 -9.42
CA LYS A 284 -2.45 -7.36 -10.04
C LYS A 284 -2.67 -5.92 -10.48
N GLY A 285 -2.19 -4.95 -9.70
CA GLY A 285 -2.17 -3.54 -10.06
C GLY A 285 -1.35 -3.24 -11.31
N CYS A 286 -0.12 -3.76 -11.37
CA CYS A 286 0.72 -3.69 -12.56
C CYS A 286 0.06 -4.36 -13.78
N ALA A 287 -0.64 -5.48 -13.56
CA ALA A 287 -1.38 -6.17 -14.61
C ALA A 287 -2.56 -5.32 -15.14
N ALA A 288 -3.25 -4.63 -14.23
CA ALA A 288 -4.40 -3.77 -14.53
C ALA A 288 -4.02 -2.43 -15.18
N TYR A 289 -2.76 -2.00 -15.05
CA TYR A 289 -2.29 -0.70 -15.53
C TYR A 289 -2.56 -0.53 -17.03
N ARG A 290 -3.10 0.63 -17.40
CA ARG A 290 -3.32 1.05 -18.78
C ARG A 290 -2.49 2.32 -19.00
N ALA A 291 -1.64 2.29 -20.05
CA ALA A 291 -0.79 3.41 -20.43
C ALA A 291 -1.59 4.54 -21.08
#